data_AF-A0A108U9E9-F1
#
_entry.id   AF-A0A108U9E9-F1
#
_cell.length_a   1.000
_cell.length_b   1.000
_cell.length_c   1.000
_cell.angle_alpha   90.00
_cell.angle_beta   90.00
_cell.angle_gamma   90.00
#
_symmetry.space_group_name_H-M   'P 1'
#
loop_
_entity.id
_entity.type
_entity.pdbx_description
1 polymer ?
#
loop_
_entity_poly.entity_id
_entity_poly.type
_entity_poly.pdbx_seq_one_letter_code
_entity_poly.pdbx_strand_id
1 'polypeptide(L)'
;MKAPDQAIVAQCFKESAFDECAGKGKHSAKGLMQVQPNAIKQVYAVRLKAKLGKTPSDIQKAAAFKEAKAAYDNDELYKGATNIQIGTEYLQYWLDKSNGDIAKAYAGYRGPEEPTYYNKIKITADKMDADPNSIKPLLEMKDLK
;
A
#
# COMPACT_ATOMS: atom_id res chain seq x y z
N MET A 1 12.84 1.30 9.44
CA MET A 1 11.62 0.79 10.11
C MET A 1 10.70 0.21 9.05
N LYS A 2 9.98 -0.87 9.36
CA LYS A 2 8.94 -1.46 8.49
C LYS A 2 7.59 -1.40 9.22
N ALA A 3 6.48 -1.41 8.47
CA ALA A 3 5.17 -1.57 9.07
C ALA A 3 5.02 -2.99 9.67
N PRO A 4 4.36 -3.16 10.82
CA PRO A 4 4.05 -4.49 11.37
C PRO A 4 3.12 -5.29 10.47
N ASP A 5 3.23 -6.62 10.48
CA ASP A 5 2.44 -7.50 9.63
C ASP A 5 0.93 -7.35 9.90
N GLN A 6 0.52 -7.23 11.16
CA GLN A 6 -0.87 -6.99 11.55
C GLN A 6 -1.41 -5.68 10.98
N ALA A 7 -0.56 -4.65 10.83
CA ALA A 7 -0.96 -3.39 10.21
C ALA A 7 -1.19 -3.55 8.70
N ILE A 8 -0.37 -4.38 8.03
CA ILE A 8 -0.59 -4.72 6.61
C ILE A 8 -1.89 -5.50 6.43
N VAL A 9 -2.16 -6.49 7.28
CA VAL A 9 -3.41 -7.27 7.23
C VAL A 9 -4.62 -6.36 7.48
N ALA A 10 -4.56 -5.50 8.50
CA ALA A 10 -5.60 -4.51 8.79
C ALA A 10 -5.81 -3.54 7.61
N GLN A 11 -4.73 -3.09 6.96
CA GLN A 11 -4.82 -2.25 5.77
C GLN A 11 -5.50 -2.97 4.61
N CYS A 12 -5.14 -4.21 4.30
CA CYS A 12 -5.80 -5.01 3.26
C CYS A 12 -7.31 -5.13 3.51
N PHE A 13 -7.71 -5.37 4.75
CA PHE A 13 -9.12 -5.42 5.11
C PHE A 13 -9.83 -4.07 4.95
N LYS A 14 -9.22 -2.98 5.44
CA LYS A 14 -9.75 -1.61 5.31
C LYS A 14 -9.98 -1.22 3.85
N GLU A 15 -9.06 -1.61 2.98
CA GLU A 15 -9.02 -1.19 1.58
C GLU A 15 -9.90 -2.04 0.67
N SER A 16 -9.97 -3.36 0.90
CA SER A 16 -10.62 -4.28 -0.03
C SER A 16 -11.53 -5.31 0.63
N ALA A 17 -11.58 -5.37 1.96
CA ALA A 17 -12.15 -6.52 2.68
C ALA A 17 -11.58 -7.87 2.18
N PHE A 18 -10.31 -7.87 1.76
CA PHE A 18 -9.61 -8.99 1.12
C PHE A 18 -10.13 -9.42 -0.27
N ASP A 19 -10.90 -8.58 -0.96
CA ASP A 19 -11.25 -8.81 -2.37
C ASP A 19 -10.05 -8.47 -3.27
N GLU A 20 -9.40 -9.49 -3.83
CA GLU A 20 -8.29 -9.34 -4.77
C GLU A 20 -8.67 -8.54 -6.03
N CYS A 21 -9.95 -8.48 -6.40
CA CYS A 21 -10.47 -7.74 -7.54
C CYS A 21 -11.06 -6.37 -7.17
N ALA A 22 -10.90 -5.93 -5.91
CA ALA A 22 -11.44 -4.66 -5.45
C ALA A 22 -11.04 -3.48 -6.36
N GLY A 23 -12.02 -2.66 -6.71
CA GLY A 23 -11.89 -1.50 -7.59
C GLY A 23 -12.00 -1.78 -9.09
N LYS A 24 -12.04 -3.05 -9.51
CA LYS A 24 -12.18 -3.41 -10.94
C LYS A 24 -13.43 -2.82 -11.56
N GLY A 25 -13.23 -2.05 -12.63
CA GLY A 25 -14.31 -1.34 -13.35
C GLY A 25 -14.99 -0.20 -12.58
N LYS A 26 -14.52 0.14 -11.37
CA LYS A 26 -15.14 1.17 -10.50
C LYS A 26 -14.27 2.41 -10.33
N HIS A 27 -12.98 2.24 -10.03
CA HIS A 27 -12.02 3.33 -9.83
C HIS A 27 -10.59 2.87 -10.15
N SER A 28 -9.63 3.79 -10.05
CA SER A 28 -8.24 3.54 -10.44
C SER A 28 -7.41 2.78 -9.39
N ALA A 29 -7.83 2.73 -8.13
CA ALA A 29 -7.18 1.88 -7.13
C ALA A 29 -7.51 0.39 -7.38
N LYS A 30 -6.51 -0.49 -7.27
CA LYS A 30 -6.63 -1.93 -7.61
C LYS A 30 -6.21 -2.85 -6.46
N GLY A 31 -6.98 -3.91 -6.24
CA GLY A 31 -6.62 -5.10 -5.45
C GLY A 31 -6.57 -4.90 -3.93
N LEU A 32 -5.90 -5.83 -3.25
CA LEU A 32 -5.94 -5.99 -1.78
C LEU A 32 -5.60 -4.72 -0.99
N MET A 33 -4.54 -4.02 -1.39
CA MET A 33 -4.08 -2.77 -0.78
C MET A 33 -4.51 -1.53 -1.56
N GLN A 34 -5.40 -1.66 -2.55
CA GLN A 34 -5.92 -0.53 -3.33
C GLN A 34 -4.81 0.34 -3.96
N VAL A 35 -3.84 -0.30 -4.60
CA VAL A 35 -2.68 0.35 -5.22
C VAL A 35 -3.13 1.27 -6.37
N GLN A 36 -2.74 2.54 -6.29
CA GLN A 36 -3.03 3.56 -7.31
C GLN A 36 -1.99 3.59 -8.45
N PRO A 37 -2.32 4.16 -9.64
CA PRO A 37 -1.38 4.29 -10.75
C PRO A 37 -0.07 4.99 -10.39
N ASN A 38 -0.12 6.01 -9.52
CA ASN A 38 1.08 6.74 -9.10
C ASN A 38 1.93 5.93 -8.11
N ALA A 39 1.30 5.07 -7.30
CA ALA A 39 1.98 4.21 -6.34
C ALA A 39 2.90 3.20 -7.05
N ILE A 40 2.36 2.45 -8.02
CA ILE A 40 3.15 1.48 -8.78
C ILE A 40 4.27 2.16 -9.58
N LYS A 41 4.03 3.34 -10.17
CA LYS A 41 5.09 4.13 -10.82
C LYS A 41 6.22 4.47 -9.85
N GLN A 42 5.87 4.95 -8.66
CA GLN A 42 6.86 5.31 -7.65
C GLN A 42 7.68 4.10 -7.19
N VAL A 43 7.04 2.95 -7.01
CA VAL A 43 7.74 1.69 -6.68
C VAL A 43 8.74 1.30 -7.77
N TYR A 44 8.36 1.36 -9.04
CA TYR A 44 9.27 1.08 -10.15
C TYR A 44 10.47 2.05 -10.18
N ALA A 45 10.26 3.33 -9.88
CA ALA A 45 11.36 4.29 -9.76
C ALA A 45 12.28 3.99 -8.57
N VAL A 46 11.75 3.57 -7.43
CA VAL A 46 12.53 3.17 -6.25
C VAL A 46 13.37 1.93 -6.56
N ARG A 47 12.76 0.89 -7.15
CA ARG A 47 13.46 -0.33 -7.61
C ARG A 47 14.58 0.00 -8.58
N LEU A 48 14.33 0.88 -9.54
CA LEU A 48 15.35 1.32 -10.51
C LEU A 48 16.52 2.04 -9.82
N LYS A 49 16.24 2.98 -8.91
CA LYS A 49 17.29 3.67 -8.14
C LYS A 49 18.13 2.67 -7.33
N ALA A 50 17.49 1.71 -6.67
CA ALA A 50 18.19 0.67 -5.90
C ALA A 50 19.09 -0.18 -6.80
N LYS A 51 18.58 -0.60 -7.97
CA LYS A 51 19.36 -1.36 -8.96
C LYS A 51 20.57 -0.58 -9.51
N LEU A 52 20.41 0.71 -9.74
CA LEU A 52 21.48 1.55 -10.31
C LEU A 52 22.50 2.04 -9.27
N GLY A 53 22.15 2.04 -7.97
CA GLY A 53 22.97 2.64 -6.92
C GLY A 53 23.13 4.17 -7.01
N LYS A 54 22.40 4.82 -7.93
CA LYS A 54 22.43 6.26 -8.19
C LYS A 54 21.08 6.76 -8.69
N THR A 55 20.90 8.08 -8.67
CA THR A 55 19.68 8.71 -9.22
C THR A 55 19.54 8.37 -10.71
N PRO A 56 18.41 7.77 -11.14
CA PRO A 56 18.15 7.48 -12.54
C PRO A 56 18.03 8.77 -13.36
N SER A 57 18.44 8.74 -14.64
CA SER A 57 18.13 9.83 -15.57
C SER A 57 16.64 9.86 -15.93
N ASP A 58 16.18 10.97 -16.51
CA ASP A 58 14.79 11.12 -16.92
C ASP A 58 14.36 10.06 -17.95
N ILE A 59 15.25 9.70 -18.88
CA ILE A 59 15.00 8.63 -19.88
C ILE A 59 14.81 7.28 -19.18
N GLN A 60 15.67 6.95 -18.21
CA GLN A 60 15.57 5.69 -17.47
C GLN A 60 14.30 5.65 -16.60
N LYS A 61 13.95 6.78 -15.97
CA LYS A 61 12.73 6.92 -15.19
C LYS A 61 11.47 6.80 -16.05
N ALA A 62 11.47 7.41 -17.24
CA ALA A 62 10.37 7.29 -18.20
C ALA A 62 10.16 5.85 -18.66
N ALA A 63 11.23 5.09 -18.92
CA ALA A 63 11.15 3.67 -19.24
C ALA A 63 10.52 2.86 -18.09
N ALA A 64 10.98 3.06 -16.85
CA ALA A 64 10.39 2.39 -15.68
C ALA A 64 8.92 2.74 -15.47
N PHE A 65 8.51 3.98 -15.75
CA PHE A 65 7.11 4.39 -15.68
C PHE A 65 6.25 3.75 -16.77
N LYS A 66 6.81 3.50 -17.96
CA LYS A 66 6.13 2.76 -19.03
C LYS A 66 5.90 1.30 -18.63
N GLU A 67 6.90 0.66 -18.02
CA GLU A 67 6.77 -0.70 -17.49
C GLU A 67 5.74 -0.78 -16.36
N ALA A 68 5.77 0.17 -15.41
CA ALA A 68 4.78 0.27 -14.34
C ALA A 68 3.36 0.43 -14.88
N LYS A 69 3.19 1.24 -15.95
CA LYS A 69 1.91 1.41 -16.62
C LYS A 69 1.44 0.11 -17.27
N ALA A 70 2.33 -0.60 -17.98
CA ALA A 70 1.98 -1.88 -18.60
C ALA A 70 1.54 -2.92 -17.55
N ALA A 71 2.25 -3.03 -16.43
CA ALA A 71 1.84 -3.90 -15.32
C ALA A 71 0.48 -3.50 -14.73
N TYR A 72 0.24 -2.19 -14.57
CA TYR A 72 -1.04 -1.67 -14.11
C TYR A 72 -2.19 -1.98 -15.09
N ASP A 73 -1.97 -1.80 -16.39
CA ASP A 73 -2.98 -2.00 -17.43
C ASP A 73 -3.30 -3.49 -17.64
N ASN A 74 -2.30 -4.38 -17.49
CA ASN A 74 -2.44 -5.83 -17.66
C ASN A 74 -3.01 -6.54 -16.42
N ASP A 75 -3.65 -5.80 -15.52
CA ASP A 75 -4.33 -6.36 -14.35
C ASP A 75 -3.42 -7.17 -13.39
N GLU A 76 -2.09 -6.99 -13.45
CA GLU A 76 -1.12 -7.66 -12.56
C GLU A 76 -1.36 -7.35 -11.07
N LEU A 77 -1.93 -6.17 -10.78
CA LEU A 77 -2.29 -5.76 -9.43
C LEU A 77 -3.51 -6.48 -8.85
N TYR A 78 -4.23 -7.30 -9.61
CA TYR A 78 -5.26 -8.18 -9.05
C TYR A 78 -4.70 -9.53 -8.61
N LYS A 79 -3.41 -9.80 -8.82
CA LYS A 79 -2.73 -10.95 -8.20
C LYS A 79 -2.35 -10.56 -6.77
N GLY A 80 -2.90 -11.22 -5.75
CA GLY A 80 -2.73 -10.83 -4.35
C GLY A 80 -1.27 -10.61 -3.93
N ALA A 81 -0.38 -11.55 -4.27
CA ALA A 81 1.05 -11.44 -3.95
C ALA A 81 1.72 -10.20 -4.58
N THR A 82 1.47 -9.94 -5.87
CA THR A 82 1.98 -8.75 -6.57
C THR A 82 1.42 -7.48 -5.94
N ASN A 83 0.14 -7.46 -5.58
CA ASN A 83 -0.51 -6.31 -4.97
C ASN A 83 0.08 -5.98 -3.59
N ILE A 84 0.21 -6.98 -2.71
CA ILE A 84 0.81 -6.81 -1.38
C ILE A 84 2.26 -6.37 -1.51
N GLN A 85 3.03 -6.94 -2.43
CA GLN A 85 4.41 -6.53 -2.67
C GLN A 85 4.50 -5.05 -3.10
N ILE A 86 3.76 -4.65 -4.13
CA ILE A 86 3.80 -3.25 -4.60
C ILE A 86 3.27 -2.29 -3.51
N GLY A 87 2.18 -2.66 -2.82
CA GLY A 87 1.60 -1.85 -1.76
C GLY A 87 2.56 -1.66 -0.58
N THR A 88 3.18 -2.73 -0.08
CA THR A 88 4.15 -2.65 1.02
C THR A 88 5.42 -1.90 0.63
N GLU A 89 5.91 -2.04 -0.60
CA GLU A 89 7.05 -1.25 -1.11
C GLU A 89 6.70 0.25 -1.21
N TYR A 90 5.46 0.58 -1.61
CA TYR A 90 5.01 1.97 -1.64
C TYR A 90 4.85 2.56 -0.23
N LEU A 91 4.36 1.78 0.73
CA LEU A 91 4.32 2.18 2.13
C LEU A 91 5.75 2.39 2.69
N GLN A 92 6.69 1.53 2.34
CA GLN A 92 8.10 1.70 2.71
C GLN A 92 8.69 2.99 2.14
N TYR A 93 8.40 3.32 0.87
CA TYR A 93 8.80 4.60 0.29
C TYR A 93 8.34 5.79 1.14
N TRP A 94 7.11 5.76 1.64
CA TRP A 94 6.58 6.82 2.50
C TRP A 94 7.16 6.81 3.92
N LEU A 95 7.44 5.63 4.47
CA LEU A 95 8.16 5.50 5.75
C LEU A 95 9.55 6.13 5.65
N ASP A 96 10.30 5.82 4.60
CA ASP A 96 11.64 6.37 4.38
C ASP A 96 11.57 7.90 4.21
N LYS A 97 10.61 8.40 3.43
CA LYS A 97 10.39 9.84 3.21
C LYS A 97 9.94 10.58 4.47
N SER A 98 9.29 9.88 5.39
CA SER A 98 8.78 10.44 6.65
C SER A 98 9.72 10.19 7.83
N ASN A 99 10.96 9.76 7.58
CA ASN A 99 11.95 9.41 8.61
C ASN A 99 11.42 8.41 9.65
N GLY A 100 10.62 7.43 9.20
CA GLY A 100 10.02 6.40 10.06
C GLY A 100 8.73 6.82 10.77
N ASP A 101 8.22 8.03 10.57
CA ASP A 101 6.91 8.44 11.08
C ASP A 101 5.79 7.69 10.35
N ILE A 102 5.28 6.65 11.01
CA ILE A 102 4.29 5.74 10.43
C ILE A 102 2.96 6.44 10.14
N ALA A 103 2.52 7.39 10.97
CA ALA A 103 1.27 8.11 10.72
C ALA A 103 1.38 8.97 9.45
N LYS A 104 2.50 9.69 9.28
CA LYS A 104 2.78 10.41 8.03
C LYS A 104 2.93 9.47 6.84
N ALA A 105 3.50 8.29 7.03
CA ALA A 105 3.65 7.33 5.95
C ALA A 105 2.29 6.85 5.42
N TYR A 106 1.36 6.51 6.31
CA TYR A 106 0.00 6.14 5.93
C TYR A 106 -0.79 7.32 5.33
N ALA A 107 -0.59 8.56 5.82
CA ALA A 107 -1.16 9.75 5.20
C ALA A 107 -0.62 9.98 3.76
N GLY A 108 0.67 9.73 3.54
CA GLY A 108 1.26 9.76 2.20
C GLY A 108 0.78 8.63 1.29
N TYR A 109 0.57 7.44 1.85
CA TYR A 109 0.03 6.29 1.12
C TYR A 109 -1.39 6.55 0.61
N ARG A 110 -2.28 6.97 1.52
CA ARG A 110 -3.72 7.11 1.29
C ARG A 110 -4.12 8.45 0.66
N GLY A 111 -3.42 9.52 1.02
CA GLY A 111 -3.81 10.90 0.78
C GLY A 111 -4.25 11.63 2.07
N PRO A 112 -4.11 12.96 2.15
CA PRO A 112 -4.33 13.74 3.38
C PRO A 112 -5.81 13.89 3.80
N GLU A 113 -6.75 13.42 2.98
CA GLU A 113 -8.19 13.65 3.17
C GLU A 113 -8.84 12.74 4.23
N GLU A 114 -8.15 11.71 4.71
CA GLU A 114 -8.69 10.75 5.70
C GLU A 114 -7.79 10.72 6.96
N PRO A 115 -7.88 11.71 7.87
CA PRO A 115 -6.96 11.84 9.00
C PRO A 115 -7.05 10.70 10.02
N THR A 116 -8.16 9.95 10.07
CA THR A 116 -8.32 8.80 10.97
C THR A 116 -7.95 7.46 10.33
N TYR A 117 -7.55 7.44 9.05
CA TYR A 117 -7.21 6.24 8.31
C TYR A 117 -6.20 5.35 9.04
N TYR A 118 -5.07 5.95 9.46
CA TYR A 118 -4.05 5.22 10.20
C TYR A 118 -4.53 4.77 11.59
N ASN A 119 -5.33 5.58 12.29
CA ASN A 119 -5.81 5.23 13.62
C ASN A 119 -6.66 3.95 13.60
N LYS A 120 -7.53 3.77 12.60
CA LYS A 120 -8.32 2.54 12.46
C LYS A 120 -7.42 1.31 12.23
N ILE A 121 -6.45 1.44 11.34
CA ILE A 121 -5.46 0.39 11.05
C ILE A 121 -4.67 0.04 12.32
N LYS A 122 -4.18 1.06 13.03
CA LYS A 122 -3.41 0.87 14.26
C LYS A 122 -4.22 0.16 15.34
N ILE A 123 -5.42 0.66 15.65
CA ILE A 123 -6.28 0.07 16.70
C ILE A 123 -6.61 -1.39 16.36
N THR A 124 -6.95 -1.68 15.10
CA THR A 124 -7.22 -3.05 14.69
C THR A 124 -5.97 -3.92 14.78
N ALA A 125 -4.81 -3.43 14.34
CA ALA A 125 -3.56 -4.17 14.41
C ALA A 125 -3.15 -4.46 15.86
N ASP A 126 -3.25 -3.49 16.78
CA ASP A 126 -2.94 -3.68 18.20
C ASP A 126 -3.84 -4.77 18.82
N LYS A 127 -5.15 -4.76 18.47
CA LYS A 127 -6.10 -5.78 18.93
C LYS A 127 -5.80 -7.17 18.35
N MET A 128 -5.37 -7.24 17.09
CA MET A 128 -4.95 -8.50 16.46
C MET A 128 -3.68 -9.06 17.09
N ASP A 129 -2.75 -8.19 17.50
CA ASP A 129 -1.52 -8.62 18.17
C ASP A 129 -1.82 -9.17 19.57
N ALA A 130 -2.78 -8.57 20.29
CA ALA A 130 -3.24 -9.05 21.59
C ALA A 130 -4.01 -10.39 21.53
N ASP A 131 -4.69 -10.67 20.41
CA ASP A 131 -5.44 -11.92 20.18
C ASP A 131 -5.32 -12.37 18.71
N PRO A 132 -4.20 -13.03 18.34
CA PRO A 132 -3.89 -13.35 16.94
C PRO A 132 -4.81 -14.40 16.31
N ASN A 133 -5.62 -15.09 17.12
CA ASN A 133 -6.56 -16.11 16.65
C ASN A 133 -7.97 -15.55 16.40
N SER A 134 -8.17 -14.24 16.64
CA SER A 134 -9.47 -13.60 16.53
C SER A 134 -9.57 -12.70 15.31
N ILE A 135 -10.63 -12.92 14.51
CA ILE A 135 -10.97 -12.04 13.39
C ILE A 135 -11.82 -10.84 13.82
N LYS A 136 -12.31 -10.83 15.07
CA LYS A 136 -13.19 -9.80 15.61
C LYS A 136 -12.65 -8.38 15.43
N PRO A 137 -11.34 -8.10 15.63
CA PRO A 137 -10.79 -6.76 15.42
C PRO A 137 -10.97 -6.21 13.99
N LEU A 138 -10.96 -7.09 12.98
CA LEU A 138 -11.20 -6.71 11.58
C LEU A 138 -12.67 -6.36 11.39
N LEU A 139 -13.59 -7.21 11.86
CA LEU A 139 -15.04 -7.01 11.72
C LEU A 139 -15.55 -5.73 12.40
N GLU A 140 -14.92 -5.34 13.53
CA GLU A 140 -15.22 -4.11 14.28
C GLU A 140 -14.58 -2.84 13.67
N MET A 141 -13.66 -2.97 12.71
CA MET A 141 -12.89 -1.82 12.20
C MET A 141 -13.80 -0.72 11.63
N LYS A 142 -14.91 -1.10 10.99
CA LYS A 142 -15.88 -0.16 10.40
C LYS A 142 -16.53 0.76 11.44
N ASP A 143 -16.58 0.34 12.70
CA ASP A 143 -17.21 1.07 13.81
C ASP A 143 -16.21 2.01 14.51
N LEU A 144 -14.92 1.93 14.15
CA LEU A 144 -13.88 2.82 14.66
C LEU A 144 -14.00 4.22 14.05
N LYS A 145 -13.78 5.25 14.88
CA LYS A 145 -13.80 6.66 14.47
C LYS A 145 -12.43 7.12 14.01
#